data_AF-X1D026-F1
#
_entry.id   AF-X1D026-F1
#
_cell.length_a   1.000
_cell.length_b   1.000
_cell.length_c   1.000
_cell.angle_alpha   90.00
_cell.angle_beta   90.00
_cell.angle_gamma   90.00
#
_symmetry.space_group_name_H-M   'P 1'
#
loop_
_entity.id
_entity.type
_entity.pdbx_description
1 polymer ?
#
loop_
_entity_poly.entity_id
_entity_poly.type
_entity_poly.pdbx_seq_one_letter_code
_entity_poly.pdbx_strand_id
1 'polypeptide(L)'
;PDNHLLFTLHILNDRLEGVNEHLEGFKISMDLSKQFLKNGLDVNNLISLVRNQEITGILTYPNGKTTQIIYKVVHHRETEDIYMKTTLGYFLWENVSIQDDKLFFVFNFWYCPPARKVDLETLEMTEKLLADSTDWHKNDDRKCDNDIESSRWSLFCALKYASIEKMGEYNHHNTAMQTVRFVIDDLIPYHGFEHTLMDYNNSPSTEHEDILSVLTIAKERIRKEIEKKEKI
;
A
#
# COMPACT_ATOMS: atom_id res chain seq x y z
N PRO A 1 -6.94 4.92 16.26
CA PRO A 1 -5.77 5.42 17.01
C PRO A 1 -4.64 4.40 17.03
N ASP A 2 -4.32 3.85 15.85
CA ASP A 2 -3.49 2.65 15.69
C ASP A 2 -2.60 2.75 14.42
N ASN A 3 -2.55 3.94 13.80
CA ASN A 3 -1.91 4.14 12.50
C ASN A 3 -0.39 4.25 12.55
N HIS A 4 0.20 4.14 13.74
CA HIS A 4 1.60 4.42 14.00
C HIS A 4 2.18 3.26 14.79
N LEU A 5 2.71 2.28 14.06
CA LEU A 5 3.32 1.09 14.61
C LEU A 5 4.82 1.33 14.77
N LEU A 6 5.29 1.55 16.00
CA LEU A 6 6.71 1.79 16.30
C LEU A 6 7.54 0.52 16.14
N PHE A 7 8.61 0.63 15.36
CA PHE A 7 9.63 -0.40 15.21
C PHE A 7 10.97 0.11 15.70
N THR A 8 11.69 -0.81 16.34
CA THR A 8 13.07 -0.60 16.79
C THR A 8 13.94 -1.68 16.15
N LEU A 9 14.89 -1.24 15.32
CA LEU A 9 15.83 -2.10 14.61
C LEU A 9 17.24 -1.93 15.18
N HIS A 10 17.93 -3.05 15.34
CA HIS A 10 19.29 -3.16 15.85
C HIS A 10 20.23 -3.61 14.76
N ILE A 11 21.46 -3.10 14.78
CA ILE A 11 22.52 -3.59 13.90
C ILE A 11 22.94 -5.00 14.36
N LEU A 12 22.83 -5.97 13.46
CA LEU A 12 23.32 -7.34 13.63
C LEU A 12 24.18 -7.70 12.43
N ASN A 13 25.50 -7.71 12.59
CA ASN A 13 26.47 -8.02 11.52
C ASN A 13 26.36 -7.13 10.27
N ASP A 14 25.60 -7.56 9.26
CA ASP A 14 25.43 -6.94 7.94
C ASP A 14 23.95 -6.59 7.66
N ARG A 15 23.15 -6.44 8.72
CA ARG A 15 21.73 -6.12 8.61
C ARG A 15 21.24 -5.33 9.81
N LEU A 16 20.13 -4.64 9.61
CA LEU A 16 19.28 -4.17 10.69
C LEU A 16 18.17 -5.20 10.91
N GLU A 17 17.93 -5.61 12.15
CA GLU A 17 16.79 -6.46 12.49
C GLU A 17 16.06 -5.92 13.71
N GLY A 18 14.74 -6.04 13.70
CA GLY A 18 13.92 -5.45 14.74
C GLY A 18 12.52 -6.03 14.80
N VAL A 19 11.77 -5.55 15.78
CA VAL A 19 10.41 -5.97 16.05
C VAL A 19 9.50 -4.76 16.18
N ASN A 20 8.20 -5.00 16.06
CA ASN A 20 7.23 -4.01 16.48
C ASN A 20 7.13 -4.00 18.00
N GLU A 21 7.09 -2.82 18.62
CA GLU A 21 7.00 -2.71 20.09
C GLU A 21 5.61 -3.03 20.65
N HIS A 22 4.57 -3.00 19.82
CA HIS A 22 3.18 -3.15 20.24
C HIS A 22 2.51 -4.41 19.67
N LEU A 23 2.96 -4.90 18.51
CA LEU A 23 2.42 -6.07 17.83
C LEU A 23 3.42 -7.22 17.90
N GLU A 24 3.19 -8.12 18.87
CA GLU A 24 4.03 -9.30 19.07
C GLU A 24 4.07 -10.18 17.80
N GLY A 25 5.26 -10.70 17.50
CA GLY A 25 5.48 -11.63 16.40
C GLY A 25 5.80 -10.99 15.04
N PHE A 26 5.62 -9.67 14.88
CA PHE A 26 6.11 -8.96 13.70
C PHE A 26 7.61 -8.68 13.81
N LYS A 27 8.37 -9.10 12.81
CA LYS A 27 9.82 -8.83 12.72
C LYS A 27 10.20 -8.32 11.34
N ILE A 28 11.19 -7.43 11.30
CA ILE A 28 11.67 -6.82 10.06
C ILE A 28 13.18 -6.91 10.00
N SER A 29 13.70 -7.23 8.83
CA SER A 29 15.11 -7.06 8.50
C SER A 29 15.30 -6.06 7.35
N MET A 30 16.46 -5.43 7.33
CA MET A 30 16.98 -4.64 6.21
C MET A 30 18.44 -5.05 5.98
N ASP A 31 18.73 -5.59 4.81
CA ASP A 31 20.06 -6.05 4.44
C ASP A 31 20.95 -4.83 4.13
N LEU A 32 22.10 -4.73 4.77
CA LEU A 32 23.01 -3.59 4.62
C LEU A 32 24.36 -4.05 4.07
N SER A 33 25.03 -3.18 3.32
CA SER A 33 26.42 -3.46 2.93
C SER A 33 27.36 -3.33 4.15
N LYS A 34 28.35 -4.23 4.27
CA LYS A 34 29.38 -4.14 5.32
C LYS A 34 30.16 -2.81 5.30
N GLN A 35 30.21 -2.15 4.15
CA GLN A 35 30.86 -0.85 3.99
C GLN A 35 30.05 0.28 4.64
N PHE A 36 28.72 0.22 4.55
CA PHE A 36 27.83 1.21 5.16
C PHE A 36 27.99 1.24 6.69
N LEU A 37 27.98 0.07 7.33
CA LEU A 37 28.05 -0.05 8.79
C LEU A 37 29.36 0.46 9.40
N LYS A 38 30.44 0.54 8.61
CA LYS A 38 31.72 1.11 9.09
C LYS A 38 31.68 2.62 9.31
N ASN A 39 30.76 3.32 8.65
CA ASN A 39 30.67 4.79 8.70
C ASN A 39 29.68 5.29 9.76
N GLY A 40 29.12 4.38 10.57
CA GLY A 40 28.06 4.70 11.53
C GLY A 40 26.68 4.80 10.86
N LEU A 41 25.64 4.60 11.66
CA LEU A 41 24.25 4.68 11.22
C LEU A 41 23.77 6.14 11.32
N ASP A 42 23.42 6.74 10.18
CA ASP A 42 22.87 8.09 10.08
C ASP A 42 21.68 8.10 9.10
N VAL A 43 20.68 8.96 9.33
CA VAL A 43 19.44 8.98 8.54
C VAL A 43 19.72 9.41 7.10
N ASN A 44 20.54 10.44 6.87
CA ASN A 44 20.84 10.91 5.52
C ASN A 44 21.66 9.88 4.75
N ASN A 45 22.60 9.22 5.43
CA ASN A 45 23.35 8.11 4.86
C ASN A 45 22.43 6.94 4.50
N LEU A 46 21.45 6.61 5.35
CA LEU A 46 20.48 5.55 5.09
C LEU A 46 19.60 5.86 3.87
N ILE A 47 19.07 7.08 3.77
CA ILE A 47 18.30 7.53 2.60
C ILE A 47 19.17 7.45 1.34
N SER A 48 20.41 7.94 1.40
CA SER A 48 21.37 7.87 0.29
C SER A 48 21.67 6.43 -0.13
N LEU A 49 21.80 5.51 0.82
CA LEU A 49 21.99 4.08 0.54
C LEU A 49 20.79 3.50 -0.23
N VAL A 50 19.58 3.70 0.27
CA VAL A 50 18.34 3.20 -0.36
C VAL A 50 18.10 3.85 -1.73
N ARG A 51 18.53 5.10 -1.93
CA ARG A 51 18.45 5.79 -3.23
C ARG A 51 19.38 5.16 -4.27
N ASN A 52 20.60 4.82 -3.85
CA ASN A 52 21.68 4.47 -4.77
C ASN A 52 21.87 2.95 -4.95
N GLN A 53 21.26 2.13 -4.10
CA GLN A 53 21.39 0.68 -4.11
C GLN A 53 20.04 0.01 -3.92
N GLU A 54 19.86 -1.16 -4.53
CA GLU A 54 18.71 -1.99 -4.22
C GLU A 54 18.91 -2.62 -2.85
N ILE A 55 18.08 -2.19 -1.89
CA ILE A 55 18.09 -2.70 -0.52
C ILE A 55 16.84 -3.55 -0.30
N THR A 56 17.07 -4.77 0.18
CA THR A 56 16.02 -5.74 0.47
C THR A 56 15.97 -6.08 1.95
N GLY A 57 14.96 -6.83 2.33
CA GLY A 57 14.84 -7.40 3.66
C GLY A 57 13.69 -8.39 3.75
N ILE A 58 13.33 -8.76 4.97
CA ILE A 58 12.29 -9.75 5.23
C ILE A 58 11.32 -9.19 6.27
N LEU A 59 10.03 -9.21 5.95
CA LEU A 59 8.94 -9.05 6.92
C LEU A 59 8.50 -10.44 7.37
N THR A 60 8.54 -10.69 8.67
CA THR A 60 8.02 -11.92 9.30
C THR A 60 6.74 -11.58 10.05
N TYR A 61 5.68 -12.34 9.78
CA TYR A 61 4.37 -12.21 10.43
C TYR A 61 4.32 -13.05 11.73
N PRO A 62 3.36 -12.79 12.64
CA PRO A 62 3.22 -13.56 13.89
C PRO A 62 3.03 -15.07 13.70
N ASN A 63 2.48 -15.48 12.56
CA ASN A 63 2.31 -16.89 12.19
C ASN A 63 3.57 -17.53 11.57
N GLY A 64 4.70 -16.81 11.54
CA GLY A 64 5.97 -17.27 10.98
C GLY A 64 6.08 -17.19 9.46
N LYS A 65 5.02 -16.81 8.74
CA LYS A 65 5.12 -16.54 7.29
C LYS A 65 6.05 -15.35 7.06
N THR A 66 6.70 -15.33 5.90
CA THR A 66 7.60 -14.25 5.51
C THR A 66 7.22 -13.67 4.15
N THR A 67 7.57 -12.42 3.91
CA THR A 67 7.52 -11.78 2.59
C THR A 67 8.75 -10.90 2.41
N GLN A 68 9.24 -10.81 1.18
CA GLN A 68 10.37 -9.93 0.87
C GLN A 68 9.93 -8.47 1.01
N ILE A 69 10.83 -7.66 1.54
CA ILE A 69 10.72 -6.21 1.56
C ILE A 69 11.64 -5.63 0.49
N ILE A 70 11.13 -4.69 -0.28
CA ILE A 70 11.93 -3.82 -1.15
C ILE A 70 11.85 -2.41 -0.58
N TYR A 71 13.00 -1.83 -0.23
CA TYR A 71 13.07 -0.46 0.28
C TYR A 71 13.31 0.52 -0.86
N LYS A 72 12.61 1.64 -0.85
CA LYS A 72 12.75 2.71 -1.84
C LYS A 72 12.60 4.08 -1.18
N VAL A 73 13.27 5.06 -1.77
CA VAL A 73 13.06 6.47 -1.43
C VAL A 73 11.82 6.98 -2.16
N VAL A 74 11.02 7.78 -1.48
CA VAL A 74 9.88 8.49 -2.05
C VAL A 74 9.91 9.94 -1.60
N HIS A 75 9.40 10.81 -2.45
CA HIS A 75 9.16 12.19 -2.06
C HIS A 75 7.76 12.31 -1.45
N HIS A 76 7.70 12.63 -0.16
CA HIS A 76 6.46 12.80 0.60
C HIS A 76 6.56 14.08 1.44
N ARG A 77 5.52 14.93 1.43
CA ARG A 77 5.47 16.20 2.20
C ARG A 77 6.75 17.07 2.08
N GLU A 78 7.28 17.21 0.87
CA GLU A 78 8.48 18.01 0.58
C GLU A 78 9.80 17.40 1.11
N THR A 79 9.74 16.22 1.74
CA THR A 79 10.92 15.47 2.22
C THR A 79 11.13 14.19 1.42
N GLU A 80 12.36 13.68 1.45
CA GLU A 80 12.64 12.31 1.02
C GLU A 80 12.50 11.37 2.21
N ASP A 81 11.61 10.40 2.08
CA ASP A 81 11.34 9.38 3.07
C ASP A 81 11.59 7.99 2.47
N ILE A 82 11.64 6.97 3.33
CA ILE A 82 11.76 5.58 2.92
C ILE A 82 10.39 4.94 3.02
N TYR A 83 9.98 4.17 2.00
CA TYR A 83 8.91 3.20 2.17
C TYR A 83 9.44 1.78 2.01
N MET A 84 8.77 0.86 2.72
CA MET A 84 8.90 -0.57 2.47
C MET A 84 7.75 -1.05 1.58
N LYS A 85 8.08 -1.70 0.47
CA LYS A 85 7.12 -2.42 -0.37
C LYS A 85 7.15 -3.89 0.00
N THR A 86 5.97 -4.44 0.28
CA THR A 86 5.75 -5.88 0.44
C THR A 86 4.58 -6.31 -0.44
N THR A 87 4.23 -7.60 -0.43
CA THR A 87 3.00 -8.09 -1.05
C THR A 87 1.72 -7.52 -0.41
N LEU A 88 1.78 -7.10 0.86
CA LEU A 88 0.64 -6.52 1.56
C LEU A 88 0.41 -5.05 1.19
N GLY A 89 1.47 -4.27 1.00
CA GLY A 89 1.31 -2.84 0.90
C GLY A 89 2.60 -2.08 0.72
N TYR A 90 2.45 -0.76 0.74
CA TYR A 90 3.53 0.20 0.82
C TYR A 90 3.41 0.89 2.18
N PHE A 91 4.47 0.87 2.97
CA PHE A 91 4.45 1.42 4.31
C PHE A 91 5.53 2.48 4.40
N LEU A 92 5.10 3.73 4.45
CA LEU A 92 5.99 4.87 4.65
C LEU A 92 6.54 4.81 6.07
N TRP A 93 7.85 5.02 6.18
CA TRP A 93 8.52 5.21 7.45
C TRP A 93 8.40 6.67 7.87
N GLU A 94 7.67 6.92 8.94
CA GLU A 94 7.52 8.24 9.55
C GLU A 94 8.36 8.34 10.83
N ASN A 95 8.75 9.56 11.19
CA ASN A 95 9.54 9.86 12.40
C ASN A 95 10.83 9.03 12.50
N VAL A 96 11.51 8.84 11.36
CA VAL A 96 12.77 8.10 11.31
C VAL A 96 13.82 8.79 12.17
N SER A 97 14.41 8.06 13.10
CA SER A 97 15.49 8.56 13.95
C SER A 97 16.48 7.44 14.28
N ILE A 98 17.72 7.82 14.56
CA ILE A 98 18.77 6.91 14.98
C ILE A 98 19.34 7.38 16.30
N GLN A 99 19.37 6.49 17.29
CA GLN A 99 19.93 6.76 18.61
C GLN A 99 20.59 5.47 19.14
N ASP A 100 21.79 5.60 19.72
CA ASP A 100 22.53 4.48 20.33
C ASP A 100 22.65 3.25 19.41
N ASP A 101 22.99 3.48 18.13
CA ASP A 101 23.09 2.47 17.07
C ASP A 101 21.80 1.67 16.81
N LYS A 102 20.65 2.26 17.16
CA LYS A 102 19.32 1.73 16.87
C LYS A 102 18.58 2.66 15.93
N LEU A 103 17.84 2.06 15.01
CA LEU A 103 16.94 2.76 14.10
C LEU A 103 15.51 2.66 14.63
N PHE A 104 14.85 3.80 14.76
CA PHE A 104 13.46 3.93 15.16
C PHE A 104 12.66 4.53 14.00
N PHE A 105 11.49 3.97 13.74
CA PHE A 105 10.53 4.57 12.81
C PHE A 105 9.13 4.04 13.12
N VAL A 106 8.16 4.70 12.50
CA VAL A 106 6.76 4.37 12.62
C VAL A 106 6.18 4.05 11.25
N PHE A 107 5.38 3.00 11.12
CA PHE A 107 4.65 2.75 9.87
C PHE A 107 3.37 3.52 9.78
N ASN A 108 3.21 4.23 8.67
CA ASN A 108 1.91 4.66 8.18
C ASN A 108 1.27 3.53 7.37
N PHE A 109 0.39 2.77 8.03
CA PHE A 109 -0.32 1.61 7.44
C PHE A 109 -1.27 2.01 6.29
N TRP A 110 -1.76 3.25 6.33
CA TRP A 110 -2.66 3.83 5.35
C TRP A 110 -1.94 4.70 4.34
N TYR A 111 -0.62 4.57 4.21
CA TYR A 111 0.11 5.30 3.19
C TYR A 111 -0.43 4.93 1.80
N CYS A 112 -0.67 5.95 0.98
CA CYS A 112 -1.00 5.80 -0.43
C CYS A 112 0.21 6.32 -1.24
N PRO A 113 0.90 5.43 -1.96
CA PRO A 113 2.04 5.85 -2.77
C PRO A 113 1.65 6.88 -3.82
N PRO A 114 2.62 7.67 -4.31
CA PRO A 114 2.33 8.66 -5.32
C PRO A 114 1.78 7.98 -6.58
N ALA A 115 0.64 8.45 -7.06
CA ALA A 115 -0.03 7.88 -8.22
C ALA A 115 0.83 7.93 -9.50
N ARG A 116 0.71 6.87 -10.29
CA ARG A 116 1.36 6.66 -11.59
C ARG A 116 0.29 6.37 -12.65
N LYS A 117 0.68 6.49 -13.91
CA LYS A 117 -0.21 6.21 -15.06
C LYS A 117 -0.88 4.82 -14.98
N VAL A 118 -0.13 3.80 -14.56
CA VAL A 118 -0.65 2.43 -14.43
C VAL A 118 -1.80 2.33 -13.41
N ASP A 119 -1.80 3.17 -12.37
CA ASP A 119 -2.89 3.18 -11.38
C ASP A 119 -4.19 3.71 -12.00
N LEU A 120 -4.09 4.71 -12.89
CA LEU A 120 -5.23 5.20 -13.67
C LEU A 120 -5.74 4.12 -14.64
N GLU A 121 -4.84 3.46 -15.36
CA GLU A 121 -5.18 2.36 -16.28
C GLU A 121 -5.86 1.17 -15.56
N THR A 122 -5.47 0.90 -14.31
CA THR A 122 -6.15 -0.08 -13.44
C THR A 122 -7.58 0.34 -13.12
N LEU A 123 -7.81 1.61 -12.74
CA LEU A 123 -9.16 2.08 -12.46
C LEU A 123 -10.04 2.15 -13.71
N GLU A 124 -9.48 2.51 -14.87
CA GLU A 124 -10.19 2.47 -16.16
C GLU A 124 -10.59 1.05 -16.56
N MET A 125 -9.73 0.06 -16.32
CA MET A 125 -10.08 -1.34 -16.55
C MET A 125 -11.16 -1.82 -15.56
N THR A 126 -11.03 -1.45 -14.29
CA THR A 126 -12.02 -1.77 -13.25
C THR A 126 -13.40 -1.24 -13.62
N GLU A 127 -13.49 0.01 -14.04
CA GLU A 127 -14.75 0.61 -14.50
C GLU A 127 -15.34 -0.12 -15.70
N LYS A 128 -14.51 -0.55 -16.66
CA LYS A 128 -14.98 -1.33 -17.82
C LYS A 128 -15.57 -2.68 -17.41
N LEU A 129 -14.99 -3.37 -16.43
CA LEU A 129 -15.51 -4.65 -15.91
C LEU A 129 -16.84 -4.48 -15.18
N LEU A 130 -17.10 -3.29 -14.64
CA LEU A 130 -18.29 -2.97 -13.86
C LEU A 130 -19.25 -2.06 -14.64
N ALA A 131 -19.04 -1.82 -15.94
CA ALA A 131 -19.80 -0.82 -16.68
C ALA A 131 -21.27 -1.23 -16.86
N ASP A 132 -21.53 -2.52 -17.05
CA ASP A 132 -22.89 -3.07 -17.08
C ASP A 132 -23.32 -3.49 -15.66
N SER A 133 -24.52 -3.07 -15.28
CA SER A 133 -25.16 -3.49 -14.02
C SER A 133 -25.33 -5.00 -13.90
N THR A 134 -25.45 -5.74 -15.03
CA THR A 134 -25.56 -7.21 -15.00
C THR A 134 -24.25 -7.89 -14.60
N ASP A 135 -23.14 -7.21 -14.86
CA ASP A 135 -21.78 -7.69 -14.59
C ASP A 135 -21.36 -7.37 -13.16
N TRP A 136 -22.19 -6.68 -12.37
CA TRP A 136 -21.93 -6.42 -10.96
C TRP A 136 -22.74 -7.32 -10.02
N HIS A 137 -22.19 -7.63 -8.84
CA HIS A 137 -22.92 -8.24 -7.73
C HIS A 137 -22.47 -7.74 -6.36
N LYS A 138 -23.40 -7.82 -5.39
CA LYS A 138 -23.25 -7.40 -3.99
C LYS A 138 -22.70 -8.47 -3.04
N ASN A 139 -22.24 -9.59 -3.58
CA ASN A 139 -21.87 -10.76 -2.78
C ASN A 139 -20.35 -10.97 -2.81
N ASP A 140 -19.59 -9.94 -2.45
CA ASP A 140 -18.14 -10.00 -2.37
C ASP A 140 -17.72 -10.82 -1.14
N ASP A 141 -17.00 -11.92 -1.35
CA ASP A 141 -16.35 -12.70 -0.29
C ASP A 141 -14.80 -12.64 -0.39
N ARG A 142 -14.29 -11.74 -1.25
CA ARG A 142 -12.89 -11.51 -1.60
C ARG A 142 -12.18 -12.70 -2.25
N LYS A 143 -12.92 -13.74 -2.65
CA LYS A 143 -12.45 -14.79 -3.55
C LYS A 143 -12.95 -14.43 -4.94
N CYS A 144 -12.03 -14.34 -5.89
CA CYS A 144 -12.34 -13.75 -7.19
C CYS A 144 -12.39 -14.76 -8.32
N ASP A 145 -12.14 -16.04 -8.04
CA ASP A 145 -12.07 -17.07 -9.07
C ASP A 145 -13.45 -17.27 -9.72
N ASN A 146 -14.52 -17.29 -8.92
CA ASN A 146 -15.91 -17.34 -9.41
C ASN A 146 -16.32 -16.05 -10.15
N ASP A 147 -15.84 -14.89 -9.69
CA ASP A 147 -16.13 -13.61 -10.33
C ASP A 147 -15.54 -13.58 -11.76
N ILE A 148 -14.29 -14.06 -11.89
CA ILE A 148 -13.58 -14.21 -13.17
C ILE A 148 -14.30 -15.23 -14.07
N GLU A 149 -14.65 -16.41 -13.55
CA GLU A 149 -15.29 -17.48 -14.33
C GLU A 149 -16.67 -17.08 -14.88
N SER A 150 -17.41 -16.27 -14.12
CA SER A 150 -18.77 -15.85 -14.48
C SER A 150 -18.84 -14.50 -15.19
N SER A 151 -17.72 -13.78 -15.31
CA SER A 151 -17.67 -12.38 -15.75
C SER A 151 -18.63 -11.49 -14.96
N ARG A 152 -18.82 -11.78 -13.67
CA ARG A 152 -19.61 -10.98 -12.74
C ARG A 152 -18.73 -10.61 -11.56
N TRP A 153 -18.66 -9.33 -11.25
CA TRP A 153 -17.62 -8.78 -10.41
C TRP A 153 -18.20 -8.07 -9.19
N SER A 154 -17.55 -8.28 -8.06
CA SER A 154 -17.55 -7.34 -6.95
C SER A 154 -16.52 -6.21 -7.19
N LEU A 155 -16.69 -5.07 -6.51
CA LEU A 155 -15.72 -3.95 -6.58
C LEU A 155 -14.29 -4.39 -6.24
N PHE A 156 -14.10 -5.16 -5.16
CA PHE A 156 -12.77 -5.63 -4.77
C PHE A 156 -12.17 -6.56 -5.83
N CYS A 157 -12.94 -7.51 -6.36
CA CYS A 157 -12.41 -8.46 -7.33
C CYS A 157 -12.11 -7.83 -8.69
N ALA A 158 -12.93 -6.88 -9.14
CA ALA A 158 -12.61 -6.08 -10.33
C ALA A 158 -11.29 -5.32 -10.16
N LEU A 159 -11.09 -4.64 -9.02
CA LEU A 159 -9.85 -3.92 -8.71
C LEU A 159 -8.63 -4.85 -8.62
N LYS A 160 -8.78 -5.99 -7.96
CA LYS A 160 -7.73 -7.00 -7.83
C LYS A 160 -7.33 -7.55 -9.20
N TYR A 161 -8.30 -7.94 -10.01
CA TYR A 161 -8.07 -8.46 -11.35
C TYR A 161 -7.39 -7.41 -12.24
N ALA A 162 -7.93 -6.18 -12.29
CA ALA A 162 -7.33 -5.09 -13.05
C ALA A 162 -5.91 -4.71 -12.56
N SER A 163 -5.62 -4.83 -11.26
CA SER A 163 -4.28 -4.61 -10.72
C SER A 163 -3.30 -5.66 -11.24
N ILE A 164 -3.68 -6.94 -11.21
CA ILE A 164 -2.86 -8.03 -11.73
C ILE A 164 -2.59 -7.83 -13.23
N GLU A 165 -3.64 -7.53 -14.00
CA GLU A 165 -3.55 -7.35 -15.46
C GLU A 165 -2.68 -6.15 -15.87
N LYS A 166 -2.68 -5.06 -15.09
CA LYS A 166 -1.92 -3.84 -15.42
C LYS A 166 -0.54 -3.77 -14.80
N MET A 167 -0.37 -4.32 -13.60
CA MET A 167 0.88 -4.21 -12.83
C MET A 167 1.68 -5.52 -12.79
N GLY A 168 1.10 -6.64 -13.22
CA GLY A 168 1.69 -7.97 -13.15
C GLY A 168 1.64 -8.60 -11.75
N GLU A 169 1.12 -7.88 -10.75
CA GLU A 169 1.03 -8.34 -9.37
C GLU A 169 -0.20 -7.74 -8.67
N TYR A 170 -0.62 -8.41 -7.60
CA TYR A 170 -1.58 -7.85 -6.66
C TYR A 170 -0.86 -7.34 -5.41
N ASN A 171 -1.13 -6.10 -5.05
CA ASN A 171 -0.71 -5.50 -3.79
C ASN A 171 -1.95 -4.88 -3.13
N HIS A 172 -2.26 -5.31 -1.91
CA HIS A 172 -3.55 -5.00 -1.26
C HIS A 172 -3.78 -3.49 -1.07
N HIS A 173 -2.70 -2.73 -0.86
CA HIS A 173 -2.72 -1.28 -0.64
C HIS A 173 -2.00 -0.52 -1.77
N ASN A 174 -2.12 -0.97 -3.02
CA ASN A 174 -1.65 -0.16 -4.15
C ASN A 174 -2.46 1.15 -4.27
N THR A 175 -1.91 2.13 -5.00
CA THR A 175 -2.51 3.47 -5.11
C THR A 175 -3.92 3.44 -5.69
N ALA A 176 -4.19 2.60 -6.70
CA ALA A 176 -5.53 2.46 -7.27
C ALA A 176 -6.56 2.04 -6.21
N MET A 177 -6.28 0.97 -5.45
CA MET A 177 -7.18 0.46 -4.42
C MET A 177 -7.32 1.42 -3.23
N GLN A 178 -6.22 1.99 -2.74
CA GLN A 178 -6.24 2.96 -1.64
C GLN A 178 -7.04 4.21 -2.01
N THR A 179 -6.89 4.70 -3.25
CA THR A 179 -7.67 5.87 -3.70
C THR A 179 -9.17 5.57 -3.68
N VAL A 180 -9.60 4.38 -4.10
CA VAL A 180 -11.01 3.98 -4.04
C VAL A 180 -11.49 3.91 -2.59
N ARG A 181 -10.70 3.34 -1.67
CA ARG A 181 -11.02 3.32 -0.24
C ARG A 181 -11.23 4.72 0.31
N PHE A 182 -10.28 5.62 0.06
CA PHE A 182 -10.37 6.99 0.56
C PHE A 182 -11.55 7.76 -0.04
N VAL A 183 -11.90 7.50 -1.30
CA VAL A 183 -13.12 8.08 -1.89
C VAL A 183 -14.36 7.60 -1.13
N ILE A 184 -14.46 6.31 -0.81
CA ILE A 184 -15.58 5.78 -0.02
C ILE A 184 -15.59 6.38 1.39
N ASP A 185 -14.43 6.41 2.06
CA ASP A 185 -14.29 6.95 3.41
C ASP A 185 -14.70 8.45 3.46
N ASP A 186 -14.40 9.21 2.40
CA ASP A 186 -14.78 10.63 2.28
C ASP A 186 -16.28 10.83 1.97
N LEU A 187 -16.87 9.97 1.14
CA LEU A 187 -18.29 10.05 0.77
C LEU A 187 -19.20 9.56 1.90
N ILE A 188 -18.75 8.58 2.67
CA ILE A 188 -19.50 7.95 3.75
C ILE A 188 -18.64 7.94 5.03
N PRO A 189 -18.38 9.11 5.63
CA PRO A 189 -17.57 9.18 6.83
C PRO A 189 -18.23 8.40 7.97
N TYR A 190 -17.41 7.74 8.79
CA TYR A 190 -17.85 6.95 9.95
C TYR A 190 -18.76 5.76 9.62
N HIS A 191 -18.66 5.20 8.40
CA HIS A 191 -19.47 4.07 7.94
C HIS A 191 -19.33 2.77 8.76
N GLY A 192 -18.27 2.61 9.55
CA GLY A 192 -18.04 1.41 10.37
C GLY A 192 -17.61 0.15 9.60
N PHE A 193 -17.50 0.18 8.27
CA PHE A 193 -16.89 -0.89 7.47
C PHE A 193 -15.52 -1.34 7.99
N GLU A 194 -15.35 -2.64 8.17
CA GLU A 194 -14.08 -3.28 8.54
C GLU A 194 -13.21 -3.50 7.30
N HIS A 195 -13.85 -3.72 6.15
CA HIS A 195 -13.21 -3.96 4.87
C HIS A 195 -13.84 -3.05 3.81
N THR A 196 -13.48 -1.75 3.81
CA THR A 196 -14.12 -0.67 3.00
C THR A 196 -14.63 -1.11 1.63
N LEU A 197 -13.78 -1.67 0.75
CA LEU A 197 -14.18 -2.08 -0.61
C LEU A 197 -15.26 -3.17 -0.63
N MET A 198 -15.14 -4.19 0.23
CA MET A 198 -16.05 -5.33 0.30
C MET A 198 -17.37 -4.91 0.95
N ASP A 199 -17.30 -4.26 2.11
CA ASP A 199 -18.48 -3.89 2.88
C ASP A 199 -19.30 -2.81 2.17
N TYR A 200 -18.63 -1.85 1.52
CA TYR A 200 -19.30 -0.88 0.65
C TYR A 200 -20.01 -1.57 -0.51
N ASN A 201 -19.35 -2.51 -1.20
CA ASN A 201 -19.97 -3.28 -2.29
C ASN A 201 -21.22 -4.04 -1.81
N ASN A 202 -21.12 -4.68 -0.64
CA ASN A 202 -22.14 -5.56 -0.09
C ASN A 202 -23.25 -4.81 0.66
N SER A 203 -23.04 -3.53 1.00
CA SER A 203 -24.01 -2.74 1.75
C SER A 203 -25.38 -2.74 1.05
N PRO A 204 -26.50 -2.92 1.78
CA PRO A 204 -27.84 -2.84 1.21
C PRO A 204 -28.14 -1.50 0.54
N SER A 205 -27.47 -0.42 0.97
CA SER A 205 -27.69 0.93 0.45
C SER A 205 -26.89 1.27 -0.81
N THR A 206 -25.90 0.46 -1.18
CA THR A 206 -25.04 0.75 -2.33
C THR A 206 -25.74 0.34 -3.62
N GLU A 207 -25.81 1.18 -4.62
CA GLU A 207 -26.34 0.84 -5.93
C GLU A 207 -25.20 0.73 -6.96
N HIS A 208 -25.51 0.19 -8.14
CA HIS A 208 -24.52 0.04 -9.21
C HIS A 208 -23.94 1.40 -9.62
N GLU A 209 -24.78 2.43 -9.66
CA GLU A 209 -24.35 3.80 -9.96
C GLU A 209 -23.37 4.36 -8.93
N ASP A 210 -23.50 3.99 -7.66
CA ASP A 210 -22.59 4.40 -6.59
C ASP A 210 -21.19 3.79 -6.79
N ILE A 211 -21.11 2.56 -7.29
CA ILE A 211 -19.84 1.89 -7.64
C ILE A 211 -19.13 2.67 -8.75
N LEU A 212 -19.85 3.02 -9.82
CA LEU A 212 -19.30 3.79 -10.95
C LEU A 212 -18.92 5.22 -10.54
N SER A 213 -19.71 5.85 -9.68
CA SER A 213 -19.44 7.18 -9.13
C SER A 213 -18.14 7.21 -8.33
N VAL A 214 -17.93 6.24 -7.43
CA VAL A 214 -16.69 6.10 -6.67
C VAL A 214 -15.48 5.91 -7.59
N LEU A 215 -15.57 5.05 -8.61
CA LEU A 215 -14.48 4.85 -9.57
C LEU A 215 -14.19 6.11 -10.38
N THR A 216 -15.22 6.87 -10.77
CA THR A 216 -15.08 8.14 -11.48
C THR A 216 -14.31 9.16 -10.64
N ILE A 217 -14.68 9.33 -9.38
CA ILE A 217 -14.01 10.26 -8.46
C ILE A 217 -12.57 9.81 -8.20
N ALA A 218 -12.33 8.51 -8.02
CA ALA A 218 -10.99 7.97 -7.80
C ALA A 218 -10.06 8.20 -9.00
N LYS A 219 -10.53 7.96 -10.23
CA LYS A 219 -9.79 8.26 -11.46
C LYS A 219 -9.42 9.75 -11.55
N GLU A 220 -10.36 10.63 -11.21
CA GLU A 220 -10.11 12.07 -11.27
C GLU A 220 -9.08 12.53 -10.23
N ARG A 221 -9.09 11.93 -9.02
CA ARG A 221 -8.05 12.18 -8.01
C ARG A 221 -6.67 11.77 -8.52
N ILE A 222 -6.55 10.56 -9.06
CA ILE A 222 -5.29 10.06 -9.62
C ILE A 222 -4.81 10.93 -10.78
N ARG A 223 -5.70 11.29 -11.71
CA ARG A 223 -5.38 12.16 -12.85
C ARG A 223 -4.80 13.49 -12.40
N LYS A 224 -5.47 14.18 -11.47
CA LYS A 224 -4.98 15.46 -10.92
C LYS A 224 -3.63 15.33 -10.23
N GLU A 225 -3.38 14.22 -9.52
CA GLU A 225 -2.10 14.00 -8.84
C GLU A 225 -0.96 13.82 -9.86
N ILE A 226 -1.19 13.03 -10.92
CA ILE A 226 -0.22 12.83 -12.01
C ILE A 226 0.08 14.16 -12.70
N GLU A 227 -0.94 14.91 -13.09
CA GLU A 227 -0.79 16.22 -13.75
C GLU A 227 -0.06 17.24 -12.89
N LYS A 228 -0.26 17.20 -11.56
CA LYS A 228 0.47 18.08 -10.63
C LYS A 228 1.95 17.76 -10.60
N LYS A 229 2.34 16.48 -10.67
CA LYS A 229 3.76 16.06 -10.72
C LYS A 229 4.43 16.44 -12.03
N GLU A 230 3.72 16.37 -13.15
CA GLU A 230 4.28 16.75 -14.46
C GLU A 230 4.56 18.26 -14.59
N LYS A 231 3.99 19.08 -13.69
CA LYS A 231 4.18 20.54 -13.66
C LYS A 231 5.30 21.00 -12.72
N ILE A 232 5.93 20.10 -11.97
CA ILE A 232 7.02 20.35 -11.02
C ILE A 232 8.32 19.80 -11.61
#